data_AF-X1JIQ9-F1
#
_entry.id   AF-X1JIQ9-F1
#
_cell.length_a   1.000
_cell.length_b   1.000
_cell.length_c   1.000
_cell.angle_alpha   90.00
_cell.angle_beta   90.00
_cell.angle_gamma   90.00
#
_symmetry.space_group_name_H-M   'P 1'
#
loop_
_entity.id
_entity.type
_entity.pdbx_description
1 polymer ?
#
loop_
_entity_poly.entity_id
_entity_poly.type
_entity_poly.pdbx_seq_one_letter_code
_entity_poly.pdbx_strand_id
1 'polypeptide(L)' 'MAPEFEELFPEIIETARFRPGLPEVLVSYEDKKFYEYRVAFADKEFFKLFSYPIIRGSA' A
#
# COMPACT_ATOMS: atom_id res chain seq x y z
N MET A 1 -4.40 -5.72 13.63
CA MET A 1 -3.57 -6.94 13.83
C MET A 1 -2.10 -6.70 13.52
N ALA A 2 -1.73 -6.05 12.40
CA ALA A 2 -0.31 -5.82 12.08
C ALA A 2 0.47 -5.07 13.19
N PRO A 3 0.03 -3.89 13.68
CA PRO A 3 0.77 -3.21 14.75
C PRO A 3 0.77 -4.02 16.06
N GLU A 4 -0.29 -4.76 16.36
CA GLU A 4 -0.35 -5.62 17.54
C GLU A 4 0.66 -6.78 17.48
N PHE A 5 1.11 -7.21 16.30
CA PHE A 5 2.13 -8.25 16.19
C PHE A 5 3.52 -7.75 16.58
N GLU A 6 3.84 -6.49 16.30
CA GLU A 6 5.09 -5.86 16.75
C GLU A 6 5.13 -5.75 18.29
N GLU A 7 3.96 -5.57 18.94
CA GLU A 7 3.87 -5.52 20.40
C GLU A 7 3.96 -6.90 21.05
N LEU A 8 3.35 -7.92 20.43
CA LEU A 8 3.23 -9.26 21.02
C LEU A 8 4.44 -10.16 20.76
N PHE A 9 5.19 -9.91 19.68
CA PHE A 9 6.28 -10.78 19.24
C PHE A 9 7.57 -9.95 19.08
N PRO A 10 8.50 -9.99 20.05
CA PRO A 10 9.69 -9.12 20.06
C PRO A 10 10.68 -9.40 18.91
N GLU A 11 10.59 -10.55 18.26
CA GLU A 11 11.37 -10.88 17.05
C GLU A 11 10.87 -10.17 15.78
N ILE A 12 9.65 -9.62 15.80
CA ILE A 12 9.08 -8.87 14.68
C ILE A 12 9.55 -7.42 14.76
N ILE A 13 10.28 -6.99 13.75
CA ILE A 13 10.90 -5.65 13.71
C ILE A 13 9.94 -4.61 13.11
N GLU A 14 9.23 -4.96 12.03
CA GLU A 14 8.30 -4.07 11.35
C GLU A 14 7.27 -4.88 10.55
N THR A 15 6.03 -4.41 10.52
CA THR A 15 4.92 -5.00 9.78
C THR A 15 4.27 -3.97 8.86
N ALA A 16 3.66 -4.47 7.78
CA ALA A 16 2.81 -3.65 6.94
C ALA A 16 1.60 -4.48 6.48
N ARG A 17 0.42 -3.87 6.48
CA ARG A 17 -0.76 -4.49 5.86
C ARG A 17 -0.74 -4.24 4.37
N PHE A 18 -1.14 -5.26 3.64
CA PHE A 18 -1.41 -5.19 2.21
C PHE A 18 -2.75 -5.87 1.93
N ARG A 19 -3.65 -5.14 1.26
CA ARG A 19 -4.97 -5.65 0.89
C ARG A 19 -5.22 -5.36 -0.59
N PRO A 20 -5.31 -6.39 -1.45
CA PRO A 20 -5.77 -6.22 -2.82
C PRO A 20 -7.12 -5.49 -2.84
N GLY A 21 -7.21 -4.48 -3.70
CA GLY A 21 -8.43 -3.72 -3.96
C GLY A 21 -9.33 -4.43 -4.98
N LEU A 22 -10.22 -3.65 -5.60
CA LEU A 22 -11.05 -4.16 -6.68
C LEU A 22 -10.18 -4.46 -7.93
N PRO A 23 -10.55 -5.47 -8.75
CA PRO A 23 -9.83 -5.78 -9.98
C PRO A 23 -9.71 -4.59 -10.93
N GLU A 24 -10.74 -3.74 -10.93
CA GLU A 24 -10.86 -2.51 -11.72
C GLU A 24 -11.50 -1.42 -10.84
N VAL A 25 -10.92 -0.22 -10.88
CA VAL A 25 -11.39 0.96 -10.13
C VAL A 25 -11.53 2.12 -11.09
N LEU A 26 -12.73 2.72 -11.18
CA LEU A 26 -12.92 3.96 -11.90
C LEU A 26 -12.33 5.12 -11.10
N VAL A 27 -11.34 5.80 -11.68
CA VAL A 27 -10.72 7.00 -11.11
C VAL A 27 -11.22 8.22 -11.89
N SER A 28 -11.61 9.26 -11.16
CA SER A 28 -12.01 10.55 -11.73
C SER A 28 -11.13 11.65 -11.13
N TYR A 29 -10.49 12.44 -11.99
CA TYR A 29 -9.67 13.58 -11.59
C TYR A 29 -9.86 14.72 -12.60
N GLU A 30 -10.34 15.87 -12.12
CA GLU A 30 -10.78 16.98 -12.98
C GLU A 30 -11.77 16.46 -14.05
N ASP A 31 -11.50 16.72 -15.33
CA ASP A 31 -12.33 16.29 -16.46
C ASP A 31 -11.97 14.88 -16.98
N LYS A 32 -11.02 14.18 -16.34
CA LYS A 32 -10.52 12.87 -16.77
C LYS A 32 -11.18 11.75 -15.99
N LYS A 33 -11.56 10.69 -16.71
CA LYS A 33 -12.03 9.42 -16.16
C LYS A 33 -11.31 8.26 -16.82
N PHE A 34 -10.76 7.36 -16.03
CA PHE A 34 -10.05 6.18 -16.51
C PHE A 34 -10.13 5.06 -15.49
N TYR A 35 -9.96 3.83 -15.95
CA TYR A 35 -9.92 2.66 -15.10
C TYR A 35 -8.48 2.34 -14.69
N GLU A 36 -8.27 2.16 -13.40
CA GLU A 36 -7.05 1.60 -12.84
C GLU A 36 -7.26 0.14 -12.49
N TYR A 37 -6.24 -0.67 -12.77
CA TYR A 37 -6.29 -2.12 -12.57
C TYR A 37 -5.31 -2.53 -11.47
N ARG A 38 -5.66 -3.58 -10.73
CA ARG A 38 -4.80 -4.15 -9.67
C ARG A 38 -4.42 -3.14 -8.57
N VAL A 39 -5.34 -2.24 -8.24
CA VAL A 39 -5.18 -1.32 -7.11
C VAL A 39 -5.11 -2.12 -5.81
N ALA A 40 -4.23 -1.73 -4.89
CA ALA A 40 -4.14 -2.30 -3.55
C ALA A 40 -4.05 -1.20 -2.51
N PHE A 41 -4.55 -1.50 -1.31
CA PHE A 41 -4.42 -0.66 -0.14
C PHE A 41 -3.25 -1.19 0.70
N ALA A 42 -2.34 -0.30 1.09
CA ALA A 42 -1.19 -0.66 1.89
C ALA A 42 -0.93 0.38 2.97
N ASP A 43 -0.32 -0.05 4.07
CA ASP A 43 0.25 0.88 5.07
C ASP A 43 1.50 1.58 4.50
N LYS A 44 1.88 2.74 5.04
CA LYS A 44 3.07 3.49 4.58
C LYS A 44 4.37 2.69 4.75
N GLU A 45 4.42 1.83 5.77
CA GLU A 45 5.52 0.92 6.08
C GLU A 45 5.83 -0.04 4.92
N PHE A 46 4.87 -0.29 4.02
CA PHE A 46 5.08 -1.08 2.82
C PHE A 46 6.29 -0.59 2.00
N PHE A 47 6.46 0.73 1.87
CA PHE A 47 7.57 1.32 1.12
C PHE A 47 8.92 1.28 1.85
N LYS A 48 8.93 0.98 3.15
CA LYS A 48 10.17 0.70 3.88
C LYS A 48 10.58 -0.76 3.72
N LEU A 49 9.62 -1.67 3.76
CA LEU A 49 9.85 -3.11 3.65
C LEU A 49 10.18 -3.53 2.21
N PHE A 50 9.55 -2.91 1.22
CA PHE A 50 9.71 -3.24 -0.19
C PHE A 50 10.29 -2.06 -0.97
N SER A 51 11.37 -2.31 -1.70
CA SER A 51 11.92 -1.32 -2.63
C SER A 51 11.08 -1.25 -3.89
N TYR A 52 10.66 -0.04 -4.26
CA TYR A 52 9.95 0.23 -5.50
C TYR A 52 10.56 1.46 -6.20
N PRO A 53 10.79 1.42 -7.53
CA PRO A 53 11.36 2.55 -8.26
C PRO A 53 10.32 3.65 -8.46
N ILE A 54 10.19 4.54 -7.47
CA ILE A 54 9.28 5.68 -7.54
C ILE A 54 9.72 6.62 -8.67
N ILE A 55 8.86 6.78 -9.68
CA ILE A 55 9.13 7.61 -10.85
C ILE A 55 9.02 9.11 -10.49
N ARG A 56 8.13 9.47 -9.55
CA ARG A 56 7.92 10.85 -9.10
C ARG A 56 7.40 10.89 -7.65
N GLY A 57 7.90 11.83 -6.85
CA GLY A 57 7.52 12.04 -5.45
C GLY A 57 8.46 11.31 -4.47
N SER A 58 8.05 11.21 -3.21
CA SER A 58 8.71 10.42 -2.17
C SER A 58 7.67 9.54 -1.47
N ALA A 59 8.06 8.31 -1.15
CA ALA A 59 7.30 7.47 -0.23
C ALA A 59 7.38 8.00 1.21
#